data_AF-A0A5C8JWR4-F1
#
_entry.id   AF-A0A5C8JWR4-F1
#
_cell.length_a   1.000
_cell.length_b   1.000
_cell.length_c   1.000
_cell.angle_alpha   90.00
_cell.angle_beta   90.00
_cell.angle_gamma   90.00
#
_symmetry.space_group_name_H-M   'P 1'
#
loop_
_entity.id
_entity.type
_entity.pdbx_description
1 polymer ?
#
loop_
_entity_poly.entity_id
_entity_poly.type
_entity_poly.pdbx_seq_one_letter_code
_entity_poly.pdbx_strand_id
1 'polypeptide(L)'
;MNVHLFQTSRPHLAPGMILDAPLDYDDFILGFGDETEARAELFFIGGRPLLVVGGYMTMDGTVVDERMWTVSEVTVSGDRRILRLGHPLE
;
A
#
# COMPACT_ATOMS: atom_id res chain seq x y z
N MET A 1 11.13 -16.91 -2.74
CA MET A 1 9.90 -16.10 -2.64
C MET A 1 10.24 -14.73 -3.16
N ASN A 2 9.71 -14.32 -4.31
CA ASN A 2 9.86 -12.96 -4.81
C ASN A 2 8.94 -12.08 -3.96
N VAL A 3 9.50 -11.48 -2.91
CA VAL A 3 8.80 -10.46 -2.13
C VAL A 3 8.77 -9.23 -3.02
N HIS A 4 7.58 -8.90 -3.54
CA HIS A 4 7.39 -7.73 -4.38
C HIS A 4 7.46 -6.49 -3.50
N LEU A 5 8.68 -5.98 -3.31
CA LEU A 5 8.96 -4.82 -2.48
C LEU A 5 8.54 -3.55 -3.23
N PHE A 6 7.68 -2.77 -2.59
CA PHE A 6 7.40 -1.40 -2.94
C PHE A 6 8.30 -0.54 -2.07
N GLN A 7 8.80 0.57 -2.60
CA GLN A 7 9.50 1.54 -1.77
C GLN A 7 8.77 2.86 -1.89
N THR A 8 8.13 3.29 -0.82
CA THR A 8 7.74 4.69 -0.70
C THR A 8 9.00 5.51 -0.37
N SER A 9 8.97 6.82 -0.63
CA SER A 9 10.05 7.72 -0.18
C SER A 9 9.86 8.21 1.26
N ARG A 10 8.85 7.70 1.99
CA ARG A 10 8.43 8.19 3.30
C ARG A 10 8.14 7.05 4.28
N PRO A 11 8.34 7.25 5.59
CA PRO A 11 8.00 6.25 6.61
C PRO A 11 6.48 6.05 6.78
N HIS A 12 5.65 6.88 6.15
CA HIS A 12 4.19 6.86 6.30
C HIS A 12 3.46 6.97 4.98
N LEU A 13 2.27 6.36 4.94
CA LEU A 13 1.32 6.59 3.86
C LEU A 13 0.62 7.94 4.00
N ALA A 14 0.30 8.54 2.86
CA ALA A 14 -0.43 9.79 2.78
C ALA A 14 -1.38 9.79 1.59
N PRO A 15 -2.50 10.54 1.67
CA PRO A 15 -3.38 10.74 0.53
C PRO A 15 -2.63 11.31 -0.69
N GLY A 16 -2.98 10.82 -1.87
CA GLY A 16 -2.39 11.20 -3.15
C GLY A 16 -1.11 10.45 -3.51
N MET A 17 -0.52 9.67 -2.59
CA MET A 17 0.65 8.86 -2.92
C MET A 17 0.33 7.80 -3.97
N ILE A 18 1.35 7.50 -4.78
CA ILE A 18 1.27 6.50 -5.83
C ILE A 18 2.04 5.26 -5.38
N LEU A 19 1.38 4.11 -5.40
CA LEU A 19 1.97 2.80 -5.16
C LEU A 19 2.00 2.02 -6.47
N ASP A 20 3.06 1.26 -6.71
CA ASP A 20 3.22 0.46 -7.93
C ASP A 20 3.34 -1.03 -7.60
N ALA A 21 2.26 -1.77 -7.88
CA ALA A 21 2.01 -3.14 -7.47
C ALA A 21 2.10 -4.15 -8.60
N PRO A 22 2.47 -5.41 -8.33
CA PRO A 22 2.21 -6.50 -9.27
C PRO A 22 0.72 -6.60 -9.57
N LEU A 23 0.38 -6.89 -10.82
CA LEU A 23 -1.00 -7.10 -11.24
C LEU A 23 -1.58 -8.41 -10.69
N ASP A 24 -0.74 -9.43 -10.56
CA ASP A 24 -1.15 -10.82 -10.31
C ASP A 24 -1.51 -11.13 -8.85
N TYR A 25 -1.16 -10.24 -7.91
CA TYR A 25 -1.33 -10.48 -6.49
C TYR A 25 -2.03 -9.34 -5.78
N ASP A 26 -3.04 -9.69 -4.99
CA ASP A 26 -3.75 -8.76 -4.12
C ASP A 26 -3.10 -8.61 -2.75
N ASP A 27 -2.30 -9.59 -2.30
CA ASP A 27 -1.52 -9.55 -1.06
C ASP A 27 -0.03 -9.39 -1.36
N PHE A 28 0.61 -8.42 -0.72
CA PHE A 28 1.99 -8.04 -0.97
C PHE A 28 2.65 -7.36 0.24
N ILE A 29 3.97 -7.16 0.17
CA ILE A 29 4.74 -6.44 1.19
C ILE A 29 5.00 -5.01 0.70
N LEU A 30 4.55 -4.04 1.48
CA LEU A 30 4.81 -2.63 1.27
C LEU A 30 6.05 -2.23 2.07
N GLY A 31 7.12 -1.84 1.37
CA GLY A 31 8.31 -1.25 1.98
C GLY A 31 8.21 0.26 2.04
N PHE A 32 8.69 0.82 3.14
CA PHE A 32 8.68 2.24 3.41
C PHE A 32 10.06 2.87 3.21
N GLY A 33 10.10 4.20 3.09
CA GLY A 33 11.34 4.94 2.86
C GLY A 33 12.35 4.89 4.01
N ASP A 34 11.94 4.38 5.17
CA ASP A 34 12.79 4.10 6.33
C ASP A 34 13.18 2.61 6.44
N GLU A 35 13.05 1.85 5.35
CA GLU A 35 13.37 0.42 5.24
C GLU A 35 12.48 -0.50 6.10
N THR A 36 11.41 0.03 6.70
CA THR A 36 10.40 -0.79 7.37
C THR A 36 9.42 -1.39 6.38
N GLU A 37 8.72 -2.44 6.79
CA GLU A 37 7.82 -3.20 5.92
C GLU A 37 6.49 -3.45 6.63
N ALA A 38 5.41 -3.44 5.85
CA ALA A 38 4.09 -3.88 6.29
C ALA A 38 3.46 -4.81 5.25
N ARG A 39 2.67 -5.79 5.71
CA ARG A 39 1.79 -6.55 4.81
C ARG A 39 0.66 -5.65 4.34
N ALA A 40 0.30 -5.75 3.07
CA ALA A 40 -0.77 -4.99 2.47
C ALA A 40 -1.63 -5.88 1.57
N GLU A 41 -2.94 -5.62 1.57
CA GLU A 41 -3.91 -6.38 0.80
C GLU A 41 -4.87 -5.44 0.06
N LEU A 42 -5.05 -5.65 -1.24
CA LEU A 42 -5.98 -4.90 -2.08
C LEU A 42 -7.30 -5.68 -2.22
N PHE A 43 -8.40 -5.01 -1.88
CA PHE A 43 -9.75 -5.55 -1.99
C PHE A 43 -10.59 -4.71 -2.95
N PHE A 44 -11.60 -5.35 -3.55
CA PHE A 44 -12.61 -4.66 -4.35
C PHE A 44 -13.99 -4.87 -3.73
N ILE A 45 -14.55 -3.82 -3.12
CA ILE A 45 -15.90 -3.85 -2.53
C ILE A 45 -16.84 -3.07 -3.44
N GLY A 46 -17.79 -3.78 -4.06
CA GLY A 46 -18.75 -3.15 -5.00
C GLY A 46 -18.07 -2.42 -6.16
N GLY A 47 -16.93 -2.96 -6.64
CA GLY A 47 -16.11 -2.35 -7.68
C GLY A 47 -15.21 -1.19 -7.22
N ARG A 48 -15.21 -0.84 -5.93
CA ARG A 48 -14.33 0.19 -5.37
C ARG A 48 -13.08 -0.45 -4.76
N PRO A 49 -11.87 -0.06 -5.20
CA PRO A 49 -10.63 -0.58 -4.65
C PRO A 49 -10.33 0.03 -3.27
N LEU A 50 -9.90 -0.83 -2.35
CA LEU A 50 -9.51 -0.49 -0.98
C LEU A 50 -8.19 -1.20 -0.69
N LEU A 51 -7.26 -0.51 -0.03
CA LEU A 51 -5.99 -1.06 0.40
C LEU A 51 -5.97 -1.16 1.92
N VAL A 52 -5.84 -2.36 2.47
CA VAL A 52 -5.55 -2.57 3.88
C VAL A 52 -4.04 -2.68 4.04
N VAL A 53 -3.48 -1.96 5.00
CA VAL A 53 -2.06 -2.03 5.33
C VAL A 53 -1.97 -2.38 6.81
N GLY A 54 -1.36 -3.52 7.09
CA GLY A 54 -1.16 -4.02 8.44
C GLY A 54 -0.30 -3.06 9.28
N GLY A 55 -0.41 -3.19 10.60
CA GLY A 55 0.38 -2.37 11.51
C GLY A 55 1.88 -2.61 11.36
N TYR A 56 2.66 -1.56 11.57
CA TYR A 56 4.12 -1.58 11.50
C TYR A 56 4.73 -0.56 12.48
N MET A 57 6.03 -0.70 12.72
CA MET A 57 6.80 0.24 13.53
C MET A 57 7.88 0.83 12.65
N THR A 58 7.90 2.16 12.55
CA THR A 58 8.96 2.89 11.84
C THR A 58 10.30 2.71 12.54
N MET A 59 11.41 3.01 11.85
CA MET A 59 12.74 2.91 12.47
C MET A 59 12.96 3.84 13.67
N ASP A 60 12.22 4.95 13.74
CA ASP A 60 12.26 5.87 14.89
C ASP A 60 11.38 5.43 16.08
N GLY A 61 10.72 4.28 15.98
CA GLY A 61 9.89 3.70 17.04
C GLY A 61 8.43 4.16 17.03
N THR A 62 7.98 4.91 16.01
CA THR A 62 6.57 5.25 15.83
C THR A 62 5.77 4.02 15.45
N VAL A 63 4.79 3.65 16.27
CA VAL A 63 3.85 2.57 15.97
C VAL A 63 2.71 3.12 15.11
N VAL A 64 2.47 2.46 13.99
CA VAL A 64 1.35 2.72 13.08
C VAL A 64 0.45 1.50 13.13
N ASP A 65 -0.79 1.69 13.58
CA ASP A 65 -1.79 0.62 13.57
C ASP A 65 -2.20 0.25 12.13
N GLU A 66 -2.81 -0.92 12.00
CA GLU A 66 -3.46 -1.32 10.76
C GLU A 66 -4.44 -0.24 10.29
N ARG A 67 -4.44 0.03 8.99
CA ARG A 67 -5.30 1.07 8.42
C ARG A 67 -5.78 0.69 7.04
N MET A 68 -7.06 0.97 6.79
CA MET A 68 -7.67 0.85 5.47
C MET A 68 -7.62 2.19 4.74
N TRP A 69 -7.31 2.14 3.45
CA TRP A 69 -7.17 3.28 2.58
C TRP A 69 -8.11 3.14 1.39
N THR A 70 -8.79 4.24 1.04
CA THR A 70 -9.43 4.32 -0.27
C THR A 70 -8.37 4.36 -1.37
N VAL A 71 -8.68 3.79 -2.52
CA VAL A 71 -7.85 3.93 -3.73
C VAL A 71 -8.65 4.74 -4.75
N SER A 72 -8.18 5.94 -5.06
CA SER A 72 -8.89 6.88 -5.93
C SER A 72 -8.68 6.59 -7.42
N GLU A 73 -7.60 5.88 -7.76
CA GLU A 73 -7.24 5.56 -9.14
C GLU A 73 -6.50 4.23 -9.18
N VAL A 74 -6.82 3.39 -10.18
CA VAL A 74 -6.11 2.15 -10.49
C VAL A 74 -5.82 2.14 -11.97
N THR A 75 -4.54 2.16 -12.33
CA THR A 75 -4.08 2.13 -13.72
C THR A 75 -3.24 0.89 -13.95
N VAL A 76 -3.57 0.08 -14.95
CA VAL A 76 -2.82 -1.13 -15.29
C VAL A 76 -1.84 -0.82 -16.42
N SER A 77 -0.58 -1.22 -16.25
CA SER A 77 0.49 -1.07 -17.25
C SER A 77 1.38 -2.30 -17.27
N GLY A 78 1.18 -3.17 -18.26
CA GLY A 78 1.91 -4.43 -18.34
C GLY A 78 1.51 -5.39 -17.22
N ASP A 79 2.50 -5.89 -16.48
CA ASP A 79 2.35 -6.75 -15.30
C ASP A 79 2.25 -5.96 -13.98
N ARG A 80 2.07 -4.64 -14.09
CA ARG A 80 2.00 -3.70 -12.97
C ARG A 80 0.65 -3.01 -12.90
N ARG A 81 0.25 -2.65 -11.69
CA ARG A 81 -0.88 -1.77 -11.40
C ARG A 81 -0.42 -0.61 -10.52
N ILE A 82 -0.75 0.58 -10.94
CA ILE A 82 -0.45 1.83 -10.26
C ILE A 82 -1.70 2.22 -9.47
N LEU A 83 -1.56 2.34 -8.16
CA LEU A 83 -2.62 2.70 -7.23
C LEU A 83 -2.38 4.13 -6.73
N ARG A 84 -3.36 5.02 -6.87
CA ARG A 84 -3.34 6.31 -6.17
C ARG A 84 -4.12 6.20 -4.88
N LEU A 85 -3.46 6.41 -3.75
CA LEU A 85 -4.10 6.42 -2.45
C LEU A 85 -5.02 7.63 -2.32
N GLY A 86 -6.24 7.39 -1.83
CA GLY A 86 -7.13 8.42 -1.34
C GLY A 86 -6.94 8.64 0.17
N HIS A 87 -8.02 8.98 0.84
CA HIS A 87 -8.02 9.15 2.29
C HIS A 87 -8.06 7.80 3.02
N PRO A 88 -7.44 7.71 4.21
CA PRO A 88 -7.68 6.59 5.10
C PRO A 88 -9.15 6.57 5.55
N LEU A 89 -9.66 5.37 5.79
CA LEU A 89 -10.95 5.18 6.44
C LEU A 89 -10.74 5.14 7.96
N GLU A 90 -11.68 5.74 8.70
CA GLU A 90 -11.76 5.67 10.17
C GLU A 90 -12.33 4.34 10.65
#